data_AF-A0A3C1PW26-F1
#
_entry.id   AF-A0A3C1PW26-F1
#
_cell.length_a   1.000
_cell.length_b   1.000
_cell.length_c   1.000
_cell.angle_alpha   90.00
_cell.angle_beta   90.00
_cell.angle_gamma   90.00
#
_symmetry.space_group_name_H-M   'P 1'
#
loop_
_entity.id
_entity.type
_entity.pdbx_description
1 polymer ?
#
loop_
_entity_poly.entity_id
_entity_poly.type
_entity_poly.pdbx_seq_one_letter_code
_entity_poly.pdbx_strand_id
1 'polypeptide(L)' 'MEEAFEAIEEYASQHPIKTSTVPLPIAVGQVLAEPAVAQLSIPPFNNSARDGVVLSSTGIDAA' A
#
# COMPACT_ATOMS: atom_id res chain seq x y z
N MET A 1 24.51 -22.66 -18.18
CA MET A 1 23.11 -22.15 -18.15
C MET A 1 22.99 -21.10 -17.06
N GLU A 2 23.39 -21.41 -15.81
CA GLU A 2 23.54 -20.43 -14.73
C GLU A 2 24.39 -19.21 -15.11
N GLU A 3 25.61 -19.43 -15.62
CA GLU A 3 26.50 -18.33 -16.06
C GLU A 3 25.84 -17.36 -17.06
N ALA A 4 24.95 -17.88 -17.93
CA ALA A 4 24.24 -17.05 -18.90
C ALA A 4 23.13 -16.23 -18.24
N PHE A 5 22.43 -16.79 -17.24
CA PHE A 5 21.45 -16.04 -16.45
C PHE A 5 22.12 -14.97 -15.61
N GLU A 6 23.23 -15.28 -14.95
CA GLU A 6 24.00 -14.31 -14.15
C GLU A 6 24.46 -13.12 -15.00
N ALA A 7 25.00 -13.38 -16.20
CA ALA A 7 25.41 -12.32 -17.11
C ALA A 7 24.23 -11.43 -17.56
N ILE A 8 23.04 -12.02 -17.77
CA ILE A 8 21.82 -11.27 -18.12
C ILE A 8 21.36 -10.42 -16.95
N GLU A 9 21.32 -10.97 -15.75
CA GLU A 9 20.91 -10.24 -14.53
C GLU A 9 21.88 -9.09 -14.23
N GLU A 10 23.19 -9.34 -14.31
CA GLU A 10 24.22 -8.32 -14.11
C GLU A 10 24.01 -7.16 -15.10
N TYR A 11 23.87 -7.46 -16.38
CA TYR A 11 23.64 -6.44 -17.39
C TYR A 11 22.31 -5.68 -17.16
N ALA A 12 21.21 -6.39 -16.90
CA ALA A 12 19.90 -5.78 -16.67
C ALA A 12 19.89 -4.86 -15.44
N SER A 13 20.60 -5.24 -14.37
CA SER A 13 20.69 -4.44 -13.13
C SER A 13 21.29 -3.05 -13.35
N GLN A 14 22.16 -2.91 -14.35
CA GLN A 14 22.81 -1.64 -14.70
C GLN A 14 21.96 -0.78 -15.65
N HIS A 15 20.85 -1.32 -16.19
CA HIS A 15 20.01 -0.67 -17.19
C HIS A 15 18.55 -0.57 -16.73
N PRO A 16 18.27 0.16 -15.63
CA PRO A 16 16.91 0.33 -15.15
C PRO A 16 16.05 1.05 -16.19
N ILE A 17 14.81 0.59 -16.33
CA ILE A 17 13.82 1.22 -17.19
C ILE A 17 13.40 2.56 -16.56
N LYS A 18 13.23 3.59 -17.40
CA LYS A 18 12.75 4.89 -16.94
C LYS A 18 11.35 4.78 -16.33
N THR A 19 11.14 5.49 -15.23
CA THR A 19 9.85 5.55 -14.56
C THR A 19 8.92 6.52 -15.29
N SER A 20 7.61 6.29 -15.15
CA SER A 20 6.60 7.21 -15.68
C SER A 20 5.37 7.21 -14.80
N THR A 21 4.67 8.34 -14.73
CA THR A 21 3.37 8.42 -14.08
C THR A 21 2.30 7.97 -15.06
N VAL A 22 1.47 7.03 -14.63
CA VAL A 22 0.42 6.44 -15.45
C VAL A 22 -0.93 6.54 -14.73
N PRO A 23 -2.06 6.65 -15.46
CA PRO A 23 -3.38 6.52 -14.87
C PRO A 23 -3.59 5.17 -14.17
N LEU A 24 -4.35 5.17 -13.07
CA LEU A 24 -4.60 3.96 -12.26
C LEU A 24 -5.12 2.75 -13.06
N PRO A 25 -6.04 2.89 -14.05
CA PRO A 25 -6.52 1.75 -14.81
C PRO A 25 -5.45 1.00 -15.62
N ILE A 26 -4.33 1.66 -15.95
CA ILE A 26 -3.24 1.05 -16.72
C ILE A 26 -2.04 0.69 -15.83
N ALA A 27 -2.12 0.90 -14.52
CA ALA A 27 -1.05 0.57 -13.57
C ALA A 27 -0.97 -0.93 -13.24
N VAL A 28 -2.01 -1.72 -13.58
CA VAL A 28 -2.03 -3.17 -13.32
C VAL A 28 -0.88 -3.86 -14.06
N GLY A 29 -0.07 -4.64 -13.32
CA GLY A 29 1.10 -5.35 -13.86
C GLY A 29 2.36 -4.50 -13.97
N GLN A 30 2.33 -3.22 -13.61
CA GLN A 30 3.52 -2.38 -13.50
C GLN A 30 4.22 -2.58 -12.14
N VAL A 31 5.51 -2.24 -12.08
CA VAL A 31 6.29 -2.21 -10.84
C VAL A 31 6.31 -0.77 -10.31
N LEU A 32 6.02 -0.58 -9.02
CA LEU A 32 6.10 0.74 -8.40
C LEU A 32 7.53 1.25 -8.42
N ALA A 33 7.69 2.49 -8.88
CA ALA A 33 8.98 3.20 -8.88
C ALA A 33 9.42 3.63 -7.47
N GLU A 34 8.46 3.83 -6.57
CA GLU A 34 8.66 4.30 -5.20
C GLU A 34 7.57 3.74 -4.26
N PRO A 35 7.80 3.70 -2.93
CA PRO A 35 6.79 3.24 -1.98
C PRO A 35 5.50 4.08 -2.01
N ALA A 36 4.35 3.43 -2.07
CA ALA A 36 3.05 4.09 -1.94
C ALA A 36 2.66 4.22 -0.46
N VAL A 37 2.87 5.41 0.12
CA VAL A 37 2.54 5.70 1.53
C VAL A 37 1.24 6.49 1.62
N ALA A 38 0.29 6.02 2.44
CA ALA A 38 -0.96 6.73 2.67
C ALA A 38 -0.71 8.06 3.40
N GLN A 39 -1.21 9.17 2.84
CA GLN A 39 -1.10 10.50 3.46
C GLN A 39 -2.24 10.83 4.41
N LEU A 40 -3.26 9.96 4.48
CA LEU A 40 -4.45 10.14 5.30
C LEU A 40 -4.71 8.88 6.12
N SER A 41 -5.17 9.08 7.36
CA SER A 41 -5.71 7.99 8.18
C SER A 41 -7.03 7.51 7.57
N ILE A 42 -7.21 6.19 7.51
CA ILE A 42 -8.44 5.57 7.04
C ILE A 42 -8.89 4.55 8.10
N PRO A 43 -9.98 4.81 8.83
CA PRO A 43 -10.84 6.00 8.75
C PRO A 43 -10.15 7.28 9.27
N PRO A 44 -10.57 8.48 8.83
CA PRO A 44 -9.99 9.73 9.28
C PRO A 44 -10.49 10.18 10.67
N PHE A 45 -11.41 9.43 11.29
CA PHE A 45 -11.97 9.70 12.60
C PHE A 45 -12.38 8.39 13.27
N ASN A 46 -12.68 8.44 14.56
CA ASN A 46 -13.23 7.31 15.31
C ASN A 46 -14.65 7.01 14.82
N ASN A 47 -14.79 6.04 13.91
CA ASN A 47 -16.09 5.58 13.43
C ASN A 47 -16.61 4.42 14.29
N SER A 48 -17.93 4.28 14.38
CA SER A 48 -18.51 3.07 14.95
C SER A 48 -18.41 1.94 13.94
N ALA A 49 -17.95 0.77 14.39
CA ALA A 49 -17.98 -0.46 13.59
C ALA A 49 -19.34 -1.18 13.64
N ARG A 50 -20.29 -0.66 14.43
CA ARG A 50 -21.59 -1.30 14.69
C ARG A 50 -22.71 -0.27 14.74
N ASP A 51 -23.91 -0.75 14.49
CA ASP A 51 -25.13 -0.02 14.86
C ASP A 51 -25.34 -0.15 16.37
N GLY A 52 -25.56 0.98 17.06
CA GLY A 52 -25.72 0.99 18.50
C GLY A 52 -25.48 2.36 19.12
N VAL A 53 -25.20 2.37 20.42
CA VAL A 53 -24.91 3.57 21.20
C VAL A 53 -23.55 3.45 21.87
N VAL A 54 -22.86 4.59 22.05
CA VAL A 54 -21.62 4.64 22.81
C VAL A 54 -21.96 4.74 24.29
N LEU A 55 -21.44 3.82 25.10
CA LEU A 55 -21.53 3.87 26.56
C LEU A 55 -20.18 4.31 27.14
N SER A 56 -20.20 5.17 28.15
CA SER A 56 -19.02 5.41 28.99
C SER A 56 -18.83 4.24 29.95
N SER A 57 -17.62 4.06 30.49
CA SER A 57 -17.36 3.09 31.57
C SER A 57 -18.31 3.30 32.75
N THR A 58 -18.52 4.55 33.16
CA THR A 58 -19.50 4.92 34.19
C THR A 58 -20.93 4.54 33.84
N GLY A 59 -21.31 4.60 32.56
CA GLY A 59 -22.64 4.20 32.10
C GLY A 59 -22.84 2.68 32.08
N ILE A 60 -21.75 1.91 31.95
CA ILE A 60 -21.77 0.44 32.06
C ILE A 60 -21.88 0.03 33.53
N ASP A 61 -21.13 0.67 34.42
CA ASP A 61 -21.12 0.33 35.86
C ASP A 61 -22.44 0.68 36.58
N ALA A 62 -23.21 1.61 36.02
CA ALA A 62 -24.51 2.04 36.54
C ALA A 62 -25.71 1.20 36.05
N ALA A 63 -25.48 0.21 35.17
CA ALA A 63 -26.49 -0.68 34.61
C ALA A 63 -26.57 -2.02 35.38
#